data_AF-A0A4P6HR23-F1
#
_entry.id   AF-A0A4P6HR23-F1
#
_cell.length_a   1.000
_cell.length_b   1.000
_cell.length_c   1.000
_cell.angle_alpha   90.00
_cell.angle_beta   90.00
_cell.angle_gamma   90.00
#
_symmetry.space_group_name_H-M   'P 1'
#
loop_
_entity.id
_entity.type
_entity.pdbx_description
1 polymer ?
#
loop_
_entity_poly.entity_id
_entity_poly.type
_entity_poly.pdbx_seq_one_letter_code
_entity_poly.pdbx_strand_id
1 'polypeptide(L)'
;MAKSGRIARCMGRVEFRSCQIEILDMHNKGYANKHIYDKLADQGKLTLAYSTFNAHLRKLLQAKDSKSIEIQSIDRKKIFEVPHNTELI
;
A
#
# COMPACT_ATOMS: atom_id res chain seq x y z
N MET A 1 30.23 3.02 12.12
CA MET A 1 29.07 2.10 12.20
C MET A 1 27.80 2.93 12.21
N ALA A 2 27.00 2.87 11.15
CA ALA A 2 25.75 3.63 11.05
C ALA A 2 24.78 3.11 12.12
N LYS A 3 24.41 3.96 13.06
CA LYS A 3 23.45 3.65 14.12
C LYS A 3 22.14 3.25 13.45
N SER A 4 21.63 2.06 13.79
CA SER A 4 20.31 1.56 13.36
C SER A 4 19.24 2.54 13.85
N GLY A 5 18.97 3.57 13.05
CA GLY A 5 17.92 4.54 13.27
C GLY A 5 16.61 3.78 13.36
N ARG A 6 15.92 3.90 14.49
CA ARG A 6 14.59 3.34 14.68
C ARG A 6 13.73 3.89 13.54
N ILE A 7 13.40 3.04 12.55
CA ILE A 7 12.50 3.41 11.46
C ILE A 7 11.28 4.06 12.11
N ALA A 8 10.91 5.26 11.64
CA ALA A 8 9.82 6.02 12.22
C ALA A 8 8.60 5.11 12.35
N ARG A 9 8.01 5.03 13.56
CA ARG A 9 6.82 4.22 13.81
C ARG A 9 5.82 4.58 12.71
N CYS A 10 5.36 3.57 11.97
CA CYS A 10 4.42 3.64 10.84
C CYS A 10 5.01 3.60 9.41
N MET A 11 6.31 3.83 9.16
CA MET A 11 6.84 3.80 7.78
C MET A 11 6.60 2.46 7.07
N GLY A 12 6.92 1.34 7.71
CA GLY A 12 6.63 0.01 7.15
C GLY A 12 5.14 -0.23 6.87
N ARG A 13 4.24 0.40 7.65
CA ARG A 13 2.79 0.30 7.37
C ARG A 13 2.41 1.08 6.11
N VAL A 14 3.01 2.25 5.90
CA VAL A 14 2.77 3.07 4.70
C VAL A 14 3.27 2.34 3.46
N GLU A 15 4.50 1.80 3.50
CA GLU A 15 5.09 0.99 2.44
C GLU A 15 4.24 -0.25 2.10
N PHE A 16 3.73 -0.94 3.12
CA PHE A 16 2.83 -2.08 2.90
C PHE A 16 1.54 -1.64 2.18
N ARG A 17 0.95 -0.50 2.57
CA ARG A 17 -0.29 0.00 1.96
C ARG A 17 -0.09 0.47 0.53
N SER A 18 1.05 1.09 0.20
CA SER A 18 1.35 1.50 -1.17
C SER A 18 1.49 0.29 -2.11
N CYS A 19 2.00 -0.83 -1.60
CA CYS A 19 2.15 -2.08 -2.36
C CYS A 19 0.93 -3.02 -2.25
N GLN A 20 -0.13 -2.64 -1.55
CA GLN A 20 -1.23 -3.54 -1.19
C GLN A 20 -1.90 -4.19 -2.41
N ILE A 21 -2.08 -3.43 -3.48
CA ILE A 21 -2.71 -3.92 -4.73
C ILE A 21 -1.81 -4.95 -5.40
N GLU A 22 -0.50 -4.68 -5.51
CA GLU A 22 0.47 -5.61 -6.10
C GLU A 22 0.59 -6.89 -5.27
N ILE A 23 0.61 -6.77 -3.94
CA ILE A 23 0.65 -7.90 -3.01
C ILE A 23 -0.58 -8.80 -3.21
N LEU A 24 -1.77 -8.21 -3.31
CA LEU A 24 -3.02 -8.95 -3.52
C LEU A 24 -3.08 -9.62 -4.88
N ASP A 25 -2.66 -8.93 -5.94
CA ASP A 25 -2.60 -9.50 -7.29
C ASP A 25 -1.67 -10.72 -7.34
N MET A 26 -0.46 -10.61 -6.78
CA MET A 26 0.47 -11.73 -6.71
C MET A 26 -0.05 -12.87 -5.81
N HIS A 27 -0.65 -12.55 -4.67
CA HIS A 27 -1.22 -13.57 -3.80
C HIS A 27 -2.36 -14.34 -4.50
N ASN A 28 -3.25 -13.64 -5.24
CA ASN A 28 -4.33 -14.27 -6.00
C ASN A 28 -3.83 -15.12 -7.17
N LYS A 29 -2.66 -14.79 -7.73
CA LYS A 29 -1.96 -15.61 -8.74
C LYS A 29 -1.28 -16.86 -8.15
N GLY A 30 -1.31 -17.04 -6.82
CA GLY A 30 -0.76 -18.21 -6.14
C GLY A 30 0.73 -18.11 -5.81
N TYR A 31 1.33 -16.92 -5.89
CA TYR A 31 2.73 -16.75 -5.49
C TYR A 31 2.89 -16.96 -3.97
N ALA A 32 3.96 -17.63 -3.58
CA ALA A 32 4.29 -17.81 -2.16
C ALA A 32 4.60 -16.47 -1.49
N ASN A 33 4.14 -16.28 -0.25
CA ASN A 33 4.32 -15.03 0.51
C ASN A 33 5.80 -14.59 0.62
N LYS A 34 6.72 -15.55 0.75
CA LYS A 34 8.16 -15.28 0.76
C LYS A 34 8.62 -14.67 -0.56
N HIS A 35 8.17 -15.21 -1.68
CA HIS A 35 8.52 -14.70 -3.01
C HIS A 35 7.98 -13.28 -3.24
N ILE A 36 6.75 -13.01 -2.79
CA ILE A 36 6.16 -11.66 -2.87
C ILE A 36 7.00 -10.67 -2.04
N TYR A 37 7.37 -11.05 -0.81
CA TYR A 37 8.21 -10.23 0.05
C TYR A 37 9.59 -9.95 -0.55
N ASP A 38 10.30 -11.01 -0.97
CA ASP A 38 11.65 -10.90 -1.51
C ASP A 38 11.66 -9.96 -2.74
N LYS A 39 10.71 -10.14 -3.67
CA LYS A 39 10.55 -9.26 -4.84
C LYS A 39 10.36 -7.79 -4.45
N LEU A 40 9.51 -7.50 -3.45
CA LEU A 40 9.23 -6.13 -3.03
C LEU A 40 10.39 -5.50 -2.24
N ALA A 41 11.13 -6.31 -1.47
CA ALA A 41 12.32 -5.89 -0.77
C ALA A 41 13.47 -5.59 -1.76
N ASP A 42 13.67 -6.45 -2.76
CA ASP A 42 14.69 -6.26 -3.82
C ASP A 42 14.43 -5.00 -4.65
N GLN A 43 13.15 -4.65 -4.86
CA GLN A 43 12.75 -3.40 -5.50
C GLN A 43 12.88 -2.16 -4.61
N GLY A 44 13.29 -2.33 -3.34
CA GLY A 44 13.37 -1.24 -2.36
C GLY A 44 12.02 -0.66 -1.93
N LYS A 45 10.91 -1.36 -2.23
CA LYS A 45 9.55 -0.92 -1.88
C LYS A 45 9.18 -1.21 -0.43
N LEU A 46 9.84 -2.19 0.19
CA LEU A 46 9.62 -2.58 1.57
C LEU A 46 10.92 -2.50 2.36
N THR A 47 10.89 -1.79 3.48
CA THR A 47 11.98 -1.79 4.49
C THR A 47 11.59 -2.58 5.75
N LEU A 48 10.34 -3.03 5.83
CA LEU A 48 9.80 -3.77 6.96
C LEU A 48 10.27 -5.24 6.98
N ALA A 49 10.38 -5.80 8.18
CA ALA A 49 10.74 -7.21 8.37
C ALA A 49 9.64 -8.17 7.88
N TYR A 50 10.04 -9.35 7.37
CA TYR A 50 9.13 -10.38 6.87
C TYR A 50 8.04 -10.82 7.87
N SER A 51 8.36 -10.86 9.16
CA SER A 51 7.37 -11.16 10.22
C SER A 51 6.24 -10.11 10.27
N THR A 52 6.60 -8.83 10.15
CA THR A 52 5.67 -7.69 10.08
C THR A 52 4.86 -7.73 8.79
N PHE A 53 5.49 -8.09 7.66
CA PHE A 53 4.80 -8.30 6.38
C PHE A 53 3.67 -9.32 6.52
N ASN A 54 3.97 -10.51 7.05
CA ASN A 54 2.99 -11.57 7.23
C ASN A 54 1.86 -11.18 8.19
N ALA A 55 2.18 -10.43 9.26
CA ALA A 55 1.17 -9.93 10.17
C ALA A 55 0.18 -8.98 9.46
N HIS A 56 0.68 -8.10 8.58
CA HIS A 56 -0.16 -7.22 7.77
C HIS A 56 -0.95 -7.97 6.70
N LEU A 57 -0.32 -8.92 6.01
CA LEU A 57 -0.97 -9.75 5.00
C LEU A 57 -2.12 -10.57 5.58
N ARG A 58 -1.94 -11.21 6.74
CA ARG A 58 -3.03 -11.91 7.43
C ARG A 58 -4.22 -11.01 7.75
N LYS A 59 -3.97 -9.79 8.22
CA LYS A 59 -5.03 -8.80 8.51
C LYS A 59 -5.75 -8.35 7.24
N LEU A 60 -4.99 -8.20 6.15
CA LEU A 60 -5.53 -7.84 4.84
C LEU A 60 -6.46 -8.92 4.28
N LEU A 61 -6.07 -10.19 4.41
CA LEU A 61 -6.86 -11.34 3.96
C LEU A 61 -8.11 -11.54 4.83
N GLN A 62 -7.99 -11.45 6.15
CA GLN A 62 -9.16 -11.54 7.06
C GLN A 62 -10.19 -10.42 6.82
N ALA A 63 -9.73 -9.22 6.44
CA ALA A 63 -10.63 -8.12 6.11
C ALA A 63 -11.44 -8.40 4.83
N LYS A 64 -10.89 -9.17 3.88
CA LYS A 64 -11.61 -9.61 2.66
C LYS A 64 -12.73 -10.59 3.01
N ASP A 65 -12.48 -11.53 3.93
CA ASP A 65 -13.49 -12.51 4.36
C ASP A 65 -14.60 -11.86 5.21
N SER A 66 -14.29 -10.74 5.88
CA SER A 66 -15.21 -10.07 6.81
C SER A 66 -15.99 -8.93 6.17
N LYS A 67 -15.60 -8.47 4.96
CA LYS A 67 -16.18 -7.28 4.33
C LYS A 67 -15.89 -7.28 2.84
N SER A 68 -16.93 -7.51 2.04
CA SER A 68 -17.05 -7.04 0.65
C SER A 68 -16.94 -5.51 0.64
N ILE A 69 -15.71 -4.98 0.65
CA ILE A 69 -15.46 -3.56 0.36
C ILE A 69 -15.35 -3.47 -1.15
N GLU A 70 -16.43 -3.03 -1.78
CA GLU A 70 -16.39 -2.48 -3.14
C GLU A 70 -15.27 -1.44 -3.19
N ILE A 71 -14.22 -1.75 -3.94
CA ILE A 71 -13.26 -0.75 -4.39
C ILE A 71 -14.06 0.13 -5.33
N GLN A 72 -14.55 1.26 -4.83
CA GLN A 72 -15.17 2.27 -5.69
C GLN A 72 -14.13 2.65 -6.75
N SER A 73 -14.45 2.33 -8.00
CA SER A 73 -13.76 2.84 -9.16
C SER A 73 -13.72 4.35 -9.04
N ILE A 74 -12.53 4.91 -8.83
CA ILE A 74 -12.33 6.36 -8.79
C ILE A 74 -12.74 6.88 -10.18
N ASP A 75 -13.93 7.46 -10.25
CA ASP A 75 -14.42 8.16 -11.42
C ASP A 75 -13.47 9.34 -11.69
N ARG A 76 -12.69 9.21 -12.76
CA ARG A 76 -11.65 10.18 -13.15
C ARG A 76 -12.22 11.47 -13.77
N LYS A 77 -13.48 11.84 -13.50
CA LYS A 77 -14.08 13.08 -14.00
C LYS A 77 -14.57 13.97 -12.86
N LYS A 78 -13.63 14.55 -12.12
CA LYS A 78 -13.85 15.88 -11.53
C LYS A 78 -12.70 16.79 -11.93
N ILE A 79 -12.82 17.32 -13.14
CA ILE A 79 -12.09 18.51 -13.55
C ILE A 79 -12.60 19.62 -12.63
N PHE A 80 -11.72 20.13 -11.79
CA PHE A 80 -12.03 21.28 -10.94
C PHE A 80 -11.94 22.52 -11.84
N GLU A 81 -13.07 22.97 -12.38
CA GLU A 81 -13.11 24.25 -13.07
C GLU A 81 -12.97 25.37 -12.04
N VAL A 82 -11.90 26.16 -12.17
CA VAL A 82 -11.66 27.35 -11.37
C VAL A 82 -12.40 28.52 -12.02
N PRO A 83 -13.39 29.16 -11.38
CA PRO A 83 -14.02 30.34 -11.93
C PRO A 83 -13.03 31.51 -11.90
N HIS A 84 -12.60 31.95 -13.08
CA HIS A 84 -11.90 33.23 -13.26
C HIS A 84 -12.94 34.36 -13.21
N ASN A 85 -13.30 34.80 -12.01
CA ASN A 85 -13.88 36.12 -11.81
C ASN A 85 -13.27 36.71 -10.55
N THR A 86 -12.08 37.28 -10.71
CA THR A 86 -11.56 38.29 -9.78
C THR A 86 -11.44 39.56 -10.62
N GLU A 87 -12.52 40.35 -10.64
CA GLU A 87 -12.45 41.73 -11.10
C GLU A 87 -11.50 42.47 -10.15
N LEU A 88 -10.38 42.93 -10.70
CA LEU A 88 -9.48 43.87 -10.04
C LEU A 88 -10.16 45.24 -10.07
N ILE A 89 -10.50 45.75 -8.89
CA ILE A 89 -10.90 47.15 -8.67
C ILE A 89 -9.65 48.02 -8.65
#